data_AF-A0A3A4XMD4-F1
#
_entry.id   AF-A0A3A4XMD4-F1
#
_cell.length_a   1.000
_cell.length_b   1.000
_cell.length_c   1.000
_cell.angle_alpha   90.00
_cell.angle_beta   90.00
_cell.angle_gamma   90.00
#
_symmetry.space_group_name_H-M   'P 1'
#
loop_
_entity.id
_entity.type
_entity.pdbx_description
1 polymer ?
#
loop_
_entity_poly.entity_id
_entity_poly.type
_entity_poly.pdbx_seq_one_letter_code
_entity_poly.pdbx_strand_id
1 'polypeptide(L)'
;MGFRRTQLPKTGATWVASTKDLMMILSVDVDLKKLFLLGRNFPWKKPAICPCCRQSHLWGHGFSATLFEGYPAALPMRRFLCPLCGCVIKCRPRGYFRRFQSTIAAIKSRLARRIEIGRWPSPDHGARGRHWLCSLKRKVLVYLGLQWRKCLIAGFDRLWQLAIVPV
;
A
#
# COMPACT_ATOMS: atom_id res chain seq x y z
N MET A 1 8.85 -41.67 -16.74
CA MET A 1 8.46 -41.59 -15.30
C MET A 1 9.67 -41.16 -14.50
N GLY A 2 9.55 -40.11 -13.69
CA GLY A 2 10.65 -39.58 -12.88
C GLY A 2 10.26 -38.27 -12.21
N PHE A 3 9.40 -38.34 -11.19
CA PHE A 3 9.04 -37.20 -10.36
C PHE A 3 10.25 -36.77 -9.51
N ARG A 4 10.94 -35.70 -9.91
CA ARG A 4 11.85 -34.99 -9.00
C ARG A 4 11.02 -34.04 -8.13
N ARG A 5 10.83 -34.43 -6.87
CA ARG A 5 10.43 -33.54 -5.78
C ARG A 5 11.54 -32.51 -5.58
N THR A 6 11.36 -31.29 -6.08
CA THR A 6 12.13 -30.15 -5.59
C THR A 6 11.51 -29.66 -4.29
N GLN A 7 12.33 -29.68 -3.25
CA GLN A 7 11.99 -29.41 -1.87
C GLN A 7 11.54 -27.95 -1.71
N LEU A 8 10.41 -27.76 -1.00
CA LEU A 8 9.98 -26.45 -0.51
C LEU A 8 11.04 -25.92 0.48
N PRO A 9 11.54 -24.67 0.31
CA PRO A 9 12.39 -24.07 1.33
C PRO A 9 11.56 -23.86 2.61
N LYS A 10 11.94 -24.60 3.65
CA LYS A 10 11.62 -24.31 5.05
C LYS A 10 12.42 -23.09 5.46
N THR A 11 11.76 -21.99 5.80
CA THR A 11 12.14 -21.04 6.86
C THR A 11 11.10 -19.92 6.90
N GLY A 12 10.51 -19.74 8.08
CA GLY A 12 9.59 -18.66 8.38
C GLY A 12 10.31 -17.31 8.42
N ALA A 13 10.61 -16.76 7.24
CA ALA A 13 10.93 -15.36 7.13
C ALA A 13 9.62 -14.56 7.29
N THR A 14 9.31 -14.19 8.53
CA THR A 14 8.41 -13.07 8.80
C THR A 14 9.05 -11.84 8.15
N TRP A 15 8.59 -11.50 6.95
CA TRP A 15 8.85 -10.19 6.35
C TRP A 15 8.10 -9.13 7.17
N VAL A 16 8.63 -8.81 8.36
CA VAL A 16 8.32 -7.55 9.01
C VAL A 16 9.01 -6.52 8.12
N ALA A 17 8.22 -5.75 7.37
CA ALA A 17 8.75 -4.57 6.68
C ALA A 17 9.56 -3.79 7.72
N SER A 18 10.86 -3.61 7.48
CA SER A 18 11.73 -2.87 8.38
C SER A 18 11.03 -1.57 8.78
N THR A 19 10.89 -1.32 10.08
CA THR A 19 10.22 -0.13 10.63
C THR A 19 10.78 1.17 10.04
N LYS A 20 12.07 1.19 9.67
CA LYS A 20 12.71 2.31 8.94
C LYS A 20 11.99 2.67 7.62
N ASP A 21 11.50 1.66 6.92
CA ASP A 21 10.97 1.78 5.56
C ASP A 21 9.48 2.21 5.54
N LEU A 22 8.79 1.99 6.67
CA LEU A 22 7.46 2.56 6.97
C LEU A 22 7.57 4.03 7.42
N MET A 23 8.64 4.40 8.13
CA MET A 23 8.85 5.77 8.60
C MET A 23 9.14 6.79 7.48
N MET A 24 9.56 6.34 6.30
CA MET A 24 9.90 7.23 5.16
C MET A 24 8.71 7.63 4.29
N ILE A 25 7.50 7.09 4.52
CA ILE A 25 6.30 7.49 3.80
C ILE A 25 5.36 8.20 4.73
N LEU A 26 5.05 9.45 4.39
CA LEU A 26 4.07 10.23 5.11
C LEU A 26 2.72 10.14 4.41
N SER A 27 1.74 9.55 5.09
CA SER A 27 0.34 9.65 4.68
C SER A 27 -0.16 11.07 4.86
N VAL A 28 -0.64 11.67 3.78
CA VAL A 28 -1.10 13.06 3.73
C VAL A 28 -2.50 13.13 3.14
N ASP A 29 -3.28 14.11 3.59
CA ASP A 29 -4.58 14.41 2.98
C ASP A 29 -4.34 15.19 1.69
N VAL A 30 -4.56 14.52 0.55
CA VAL A 30 -4.32 15.06 -0.79
C VAL A 30 -5.54 14.80 -1.64
N ASP A 31 -6.12 15.87 -2.17
CA ASP A 31 -7.11 15.80 -3.22
C ASP A 31 -6.41 15.52 -4.56
N LEU A 32 -6.52 14.28 -5.03
CA LEU A 32 -5.87 13.84 -6.27
C LEU A 32 -6.39 14.57 -7.51
N LYS A 33 -7.64 15.06 -7.51
CA LYS A 33 -8.18 15.83 -8.64
C LYS A 33 -7.49 17.18 -8.72
N LYS A 34 -7.36 17.87 -7.57
CA LYS A 34 -6.61 19.13 -7.49
C LYS A 34 -5.14 18.93 -7.81
N LEU A 35 -4.53 17.83 -7.34
CA LEU A 35 -3.13 17.51 -7.67
C LEU A 35 -2.94 17.28 -9.17
N PHE A 36 -3.88 16.61 -9.84
CA PHE A 36 -3.82 16.41 -11.28
C PHE A 36 -3.87 17.74 -12.05
N LEU A 37 -4.75 18.66 -11.65
CA LEU A 37 -4.89 19.97 -12.29
C LEU A 37 -3.70 20.89 -12.04
N LEU A 38 -3.19 20.93 -10.80
CA LEU A 38 -2.12 21.86 -10.40
C LEU A 38 -0.72 21.28 -10.65
N GLY A 39 -0.59 19.96 -10.80
CA GLY A 39 0.69 19.28 -10.96
C GLY A 39 1.69 19.63 -9.85
N ARG A 40 2.87 20.12 -10.24
CA ARG A 40 3.94 20.50 -9.30
C ARG A 40 3.62 21.75 -8.46
N ASN A 41 2.62 22.53 -8.88
CA ASN A 41 2.17 23.75 -8.17
C ASN A 41 1.16 23.46 -7.05
N PHE A 42 0.80 22.19 -6.83
CA PHE A 42 -0.07 21.82 -5.72
C PHE A 42 0.53 22.30 -4.37
N PRO A 43 -0.28 22.91 -3.47
CA PRO A 43 0.21 23.50 -2.23
C PRO A 43 0.49 22.43 -1.17
N TRP A 44 1.64 21.75 -1.29
CA TRP A 44 2.07 20.72 -0.35
C TRP A 44 2.34 21.29 1.04
N LYS A 45 1.61 20.80 2.04
CA LYS A 45 1.91 21.08 3.45
C LYS A 45 3.22 20.42 3.84
N LYS A 46 4.20 21.23 4.26
CA LYS A 46 5.49 20.75 4.74
C LYS A 46 5.31 20.08 6.12
N PRO A 47 5.84 18.87 6.34
CA PRO A 47 5.82 18.27 7.67
C PRO A 47 6.66 19.11 8.64
N ALA A 48 6.20 19.24 9.88
CA ALA A 48 6.89 20.06 10.88
C ALA A 48 8.22 19.41 11.32
N ILE A 49 8.24 18.08 11.42
CA ILE A 49 9.35 17.31 11.99
C ILE A 49 9.70 16.10 11.14
N CYS A 50 10.96 15.68 11.22
CA CYS A 50 11.44 14.44 10.63
C CYS A 50 10.87 13.22 11.37
N PRO A 51 10.35 12.19 10.68
CA PRO A 51 9.89 10.96 11.32
C PRO A 51 11.03 10.12 11.89
N CYS A 52 12.27 10.29 11.39
CA CYS A 52 13.43 9.52 11.84
C CYS A 52 14.16 10.15 13.02
N CYS A 53 14.56 11.43 12.94
CA CYS A 53 15.35 12.09 13.97
C CYS A 53 14.61 13.20 14.73
N ARG A 54 13.31 13.39 14.45
CA ARG A 54 12.42 14.36 15.13
C ARG A 54 12.81 15.84 14.96
N GLN A 55 13.89 16.15 14.25
CA GLN A 55 14.30 17.53 13.96
C GLN A 55 13.33 18.25 13.02
N SER A 56 13.24 19.57 13.20
CA SER A 56 12.48 20.46 12.34
C SER A 56 13.27 20.84 11.08
N HIS A 57 12.75 21.80 10.29
CA HIS A 57 13.39 22.36 9.10
C HIS A 57 13.65 21.36 7.96
N LEU A 58 12.64 20.57 7.62
CA LEU A 58 12.69 19.75 6.41
C LEU A 58 12.80 20.62 5.14
N TRP A 59 13.55 20.14 4.15
CA TRP A 59 13.74 20.81 2.87
C TRP A 59 12.93 20.13 1.78
N GLY A 60 12.53 20.89 0.76
CA GLY A 60 11.93 20.30 -0.43
C GLY A 60 12.96 19.46 -1.18
N HIS A 61 12.60 18.22 -1.54
CA HIS A 61 13.49 17.27 -2.23
C HIS A 61 12.85 16.76 -3.53
N GLY A 62 12.22 17.68 -4.26
CA GLY A 62 11.57 17.39 -5.54
C GLY A 62 10.30 16.53 -5.44
N PHE A 63 10.04 15.77 -6.50
CA PHE A 63 8.80 15.01 -6.67
C PHE A 63 9.09 13.58 -7.14
N SER A 64 8.22 12.63 -6.80
CA SER A 64 8.20 11.28 -7.36
C SER A 64 6.93 11.06 -8.17
N ALA A 65 7.07 10.60 -9.41
CA ALA A 65 5.92 10.23 -10.24
C ALA A 65 5.24 8.98 -9.67
N THR A 66 3.93 9.05 -9.42
CA THR A 66 3.13 7.92 -8.92
C THR A 66 1.88 7.75 -9.75
N LEU A 67 1.66 6.53 -10.24
CA LEU A 67 0.42 6.17 -10.92
C LEU A 67 -0.71 5.97 -9.90
N PHE A 68 -1.85 6.59 -10.16
CA PHE A 68 -3.09 6.36 -9.43
C PHE A 68 -4.16 5.91 -10.41
N GLU A 69 -4.94 4.95 -9.97
CA GLU A 69 -6.08 4.48 -10.75
C GLU A 69 -7.09 5.60 -10.99
N GLY A 70 -7.61 5.70 -12.22
CA GLY A 70 -8.52 6.77 -12.64
C GLY A 70 -7.85 8.02 -13.18
N TYR A 71 -6.50 8.04 -13.30
CA TYR A 71 -5.76 9.15 -13.89
C TYR A 71 -4.99 8.67 -15.13
N PRO A 72 -4.97 9.47 -16.22
CA PRO A 72 -4.31 9.09 -17.47
C PRO A 72 -2.78 9.20 -17.40
N ALA A 73 -2.24 9.87 -16.37
CA ALA A 73 -0.81 10.10 -16.20
C ALA A 73 -0.38 9.96 -14.74
N ALA A 74 0.93 9.77 -14.53
CA ALA A 74 1.50 9.74 -13.19
C ALA A 74 1.43 11.13 -12.53
N LEU A 75 1.01 11.16 -11.26
CA LEU A 75 0.89 12.38 -10.48
C LEU A 75 2.21 12.67 -9.72
N PRO A 76 2.64 13.94 -9.63
CA PRO A 76 3.87 14.31 -8.94
C PRO A 76 3.66 14.36 -7.42
N MET A 77 4.16 13.36 -6.70
CA MET A 77 4.10 13.31 -5.24
C MET A 77 5.30 14.02 -4.62
N ARG A 78 5.09 14.96 -3.69
CA ARG A 78 6.19 15.72 -3.06
C ARG A 78 7.09 14.84 -2.20
N ARG A 79 8.38 15.14 -2.23
CA ARG A 79 9.39 14.59 -1.33
C ARG A 79 9.98 15.69 -0.45
N PHE A 80 10.31 15.33 0.78
CA PHE A 80 11.03 16.19 1.72
C PHE A 80 12.32 15.49 2.16
N LEU A 81 13.37 16.26 2.44
CA LEU A 81 14.64 15.77 2.96
C LEU A 81 14.85 16.35 4.37
N CYS A 82 15.29 15.53 5.30
CA CYS A 82 15.85 16.00 6.55
C CYS A 82 17.35 16.30 6.35
N PRO A 83 17.81 17.54 6.53
CA PRO A 83 19.22 17.87 6.35
C PRO A 83 20.12 17.23 7.41
N LEU A 84 19.60 16.93 8.61
CA LEU A 84 20.41 16.34 9.67
C LEU A 84 20.67 14.84 9.47
N CYS A 85 19.62 14.04 9.23
CA CYS A 85 19.75 12.58 9.16
C CYS A 85 19.67 12.01 7.74
N GLY A 86 19.52 12.87 6.73
CA GLY A 86 19.40 12.47 5.32
C GLY A 86 18.09 11.75 4.97
N CYS A 87 17.13 11.66 5.89
CA CYS A 87 15.86 10.97 5.65
C CYS A 87 15.08 11.62 4.50
N VAL A 88 14.73 10.83 3.49
CA VAL A 88 13.83 11.26 2.40
C VAL A 88 12.41 10.78 2.71
N ILE A 89 11.53 11.73 2.96
CA ILE A 89 10.11 11.53 3.26
C ILE A 89 9.32 11.64 1.95
N LYS A 90 8.66 10.57 1.54
CA LYS A 90 7.77 10.54 0.37
C LYS A 90 6.34 10.76 0.82
N CYS A 91 5.66 11.77 0.27
CA CYS A 91 4.24 11.96 0.53
C CYS A 91 3.43 10.88 -0.21
N ARG A 92 2.39 10.35 0.44
CA ARG A 92 1.41 9.46 -0.17
C ARG A 92 0.00 9.82 0.29
N PRO A 93 -1.02 9.82 -0.59
CA PRO A 93 -2.36 10.15 -0.15
C PRO A 93 -2.87 9.14 0.89
N ARG A 94 -3.61 9.62 1.89
CA ARG A 94 -4.33 8.76 2.83
C ARG A 94 -5.27 7.83 2.06
N GLY A 95 -5.47 6.62 2.59
CA GLY A 95 -6.35 5.63 1.96
C GLY A 95 -5.70 4.81 0.86
N TYR A 96 -4.37 4.87 0.71
CA TYR A 96 -3.59 4.01 -0.18
C TYR A 96 -2.52 3.25 0.60
N PHE A 97 -2.31 1.98 0.24
CA PHE A 97 -1.10 1.28 0.67
C PHE A 97 0.12 1.81 -0.08
N ARG A 98 1.31 1.68 0.54
CA ARG A 98 2.62 2.16 0.04
C ARG A 98 2.88 1.93 -1.45
N ARG A 99 2.54 0.76 -1.97
CA ARG A 99 2.87 0.33 -3.36
C ARG A 99 1.66 0.20 -4.28
N PHE A 100 0.48 0.63 -3.82
CA PHE A 100 -0.78 0.35 -4.52
C PHE A 100 -1.31 1.58 -5.21
N GLN A 101 -1.66 1.43 -6.49
CA GLN A 101 -2.28 2.48 -7.31
C GLN A 101 -3.78 2.65 -6.99
N SER A 102 -4.39 1.63 -6.40
CA SER A 102 -5.80 1.59 -5.98
C SER A 102 -5.93 1.97 -4.50
N THR A 103 -7.05 2.61 -4.15
CA THR A 103 -7.36 2.87 -2.74
C THR A 103 -7.60 1.57 -1.99
N ILE A 104 -7.38 1.58 -0.68
CA ILE A 104 -7.70 0.48 0.24
C ILE A 104 -9.18 0.12 0.11
N ALA A 105 -10.06 1.12 0.05
CA ALA A 105 -11.50 0.95 -0.16
C ALA A 105 -11.82 0.24 -1.49
N ALA A 106 -11.19 0.66 -2.60
CA ALA A 106 -11.40 0.03 -3.90
C ALA A 106 -10.91 -1.43 -3.92
N ILE A 107 -9.76 -1.71 -3.31
CA ILE A 107 -9.23 -3.08 -3.16
C ILE A 107 -10.24 -3.94 -2.40
N LYS A 108 -10.71 -3.47 -1.24
CA LYS A 108 -11.68 -4.18 -0.41
C LYS A 108 -12.99 -4.44 -1.16
N SER A 109 -13.56 -3.42 -1.80
CA SER A 109 -14.80 -3.53 -2.58
C SER A 109 -14.68 -4.58 -3.71
N ARG A 110 -13.56 -4.58 -4.43
CA ARG A 110 -13.30 -5.55 -5.52
C ARG A 110 -13.16 -6.97 -5.01
N LEU A 111 -12.48 -7.16 -3.88
CA LEU A 111 -12.36 -8.46 -3.23
C LEU A 111 -13.72 -8.96 -2.75
N ALA A 112 -14.52 -8.09 -2.13
CA ALA A 112 -15.86 -8.42 -1.65
C ALA A 112 -16.74 -8.90 -2.81
N ARG A 113 -16.83 -8.11 -3.88
CA ARG A 113 -17.57 -8.48 -5.09
C ARG A 113 -17.09 -9.80 -5.70
N ARG A 114 -15.77 -10.04 -5.73
CA ARG A 114 -15.21 -11.30 -6.24
C ARG A 114 -15.59 -12.50 -5.37
N ILE A 115 -15.63 -12.33 -4.06
CA ILE A 115 -15.96 -13.41 -3.12
C ILE A 115 -17.45 -13.72 -3.17
N GLU A 116 -18.29 -12.70 -3.25
CA GLU A 116 -19.75 -12.80 -3.28
C GLU A 116 -20.27 -13.34 -4.62
N ILE A 117 -19.85 -12.74 -5.73
CA ILE A 117 -20.43 -13.00 -7.07
C ILE A 117 -19.54 -13.95 -7.88
N GLY A 118 -18.33 -14.25 -7.43
CA GLY A 118 -17.40 -15.12 -8.16
C GLY A 118 -16.85 -14.52 -9.45
N ARG A 119 -16.96 -13.19 -9.67
CA ARG A 119 -16.47 -12.46 -10.86
C ARG A 119 -15.74 -11.18 -10.47
N TRP A 120 -14.73 -10.81 -11.26
CA TRP A 120 -14.07 -9.50 -11.12
C TRP A 120 -14.89 -8.41 -11.81
N PRO A 121 -14.84 -7.15 -11.33
CA PRO A 121 -15.65 -6.07 -11.91
C PRO A 121 -15.21 -5.63 -13.31
N SER A 122 -13.94 -5.82 -13.68
CA SER A 122 -13.44 -5.62 -15.04
C SER A 122 -12.35 -6.67 -15.33
N PRO A 123 -12.19 -7.10 -16.60
CA PRO A 123 -11.10 -7.98 -17.04
C PRO A 123 -9.70 -7.48 -16.63
N ASP A 124 -9.46 -6.16 -16.70
CA ASP A 124 -8.16 -5.54 -16.40
C ASP A 124 -7.76 -5.67 -14.93
N HIS A 125 -8.75 -5.90 -14.05
CA HIS A 125 -8.52 -6.13 -12.63
C HIS A 125 -8.23 -7.60 -12.30
N GLY A 126 -8.40 -8.52 -13.25
CA GLY A 126 -8.30 -9.96 -13.00
C GLY A 126 -6.93 -10.38 -12.47
N ALA A 127 -5.84 -9.93 -13.10
CA ALA A 127 -4.49 -10.31 -12.71
C ALA A 127 -4.11 -9.78 -11.31
N ARG A 128 -4.24 -8.45 -11.09
CA ARG A 128 -3.95 -7.80 -9.80
C ARG A 128 -4.87 -8.31 -8.70
N GLY A 129 -6.18 -8.42 -8.99
CA GLY A 129 -7.18 -8.92 -8.05
C GLY A 129 -6.91 -10.34 -7.60
N ARG A 130 -6.53 -11.26 -8.51
CA ARG A 130 -6.14 -12.63 -8.13
C ARG A 130 -4.96 -12.62 -7.17
N HIS A 131 -3.95 -11.80 -7.42
CA HIS A 131 -2.80 -11.67 -6.52
C HIS A 131 -3.24 -11.19 -5.13
N TRP A 132 -4.07 -10.15 -5.05
CA TRP A 132 -4.61 -9.64 -3.79
C TRP A 132 -5.41 -10.71 -3.03
N LEU A 133 -6.29 -11.45 -3.72
CA LEU A 133 -7.09 -12.49 -3.08
C LEU A 133 -6.24 -13.65 -2.56
N CYS A 134 -5.22 -14.08 -3.31
CA CYS A 134 -4.28 -15.11 -2.86
C CYS A 134 -3.50 -14.66 -1.62
N SER A 135 -3.02 -13.41 -1.62
CA SER A 135 -2.31 -12.82 -0.49
C SER A 135 -3.21 -12.70 0.74
N LEU A 136 -4.45 -12.24 0.57
CA LEU A 136 -5.44 -12.15 1.64
C LEU A 136 -5.74 -13.51 2.26
N LYS A 137 -6.04 -14.54 1.46
CA LYS A 137 -6.27 -15.90 1.96
C LYS A 137 -5.10 -16.40 2.80
N ARG A 138 -3.86 -16.20 2.31
CA ARG A 138 -2.65 -16.59 3.02
C ARG A 138 -2.51 -15.84 4.35
N LYS A 139 -2.65 -14.52 4.34
CA LYS A 139 -2.46 -13.68 5.53
C LYS A 139 -3.55 -13.93 6.57
N VAL A 140 -4.81 -14.06 6.16
CA VAL A 140 -5.90 -14.43 7.07
C VAL A 140 -5.61 -15.76 7.75
N LEU A 141 -5.18 -16.77 6.99
CA LEU A 141 -4.83 -18.06 7.56
C LEU A 141 -3.67 -17.97 8.56
N VAL A 142 -2.60 -17.26 8.20
CA VAL A 142 -1.38 -17.15 9.01
C VAL A 142 -1.61 -16.34 10.30
N TYR A 143 -2.30 -15.21 10.21
CA TYR A 143 -2.41 -14.28 11.33
C TYR A 143 -3.69 -14.46 12.16
N LEU A 144 -4.77 -14.99 11.57
CA LEU A 144 -6.06 -15.10 12.24
C LEU A 144 -6.52 -16.56 12.44
N GLY A 145 -5.96 -17.51 11.68
CA GLY A 145 -6.28 -18.95 11.81
C GLY A 145 -7.34 -19.47 10.85
N LEU A 146 -7.57 -20.79 10.90
CA LEU A 146 -8.45 -21.52 9.97
C LEU A 146 -9.92 -21.10 10.05
N GLN A 147 -10.39 -20.69 11.23
CA GLN A 147 -11.78 -20.27 11.46
C GLN A 147 -12.18 -19.03 10.63
N TRP A 148 -11.21 -18.21 10.22
CA TRP A 148 -11.46 -17.03 9.39
C TRP A 148 -11.55 -17.31 7.89
N ARG A 149 -11.35 -18.57 7.44
CA ARG A 149 -11.31 -18.94 6.02
C ARG A 149 -12.59 -18.56 5.25
N LYS A 150 -13.75 -18.58 5.91
CA LYS A 150 -15.05 -18.19 5.33
C LYS A 150 -15.36 -16.70 5.48
N CYS A 151 -14.61 -15.98 6.31
CA CYS A 151 -14.86 -14.58 6.66
C CYS A 151 -13.75 -13.64 6.13
N LEU A 152 -13.32 -13.84 4.87
CA LEU A 152 -12.14 -13.16 4.32
C LEU A 152 -12.23 -11.63 4.35
N ILE A 153 -13.42 -11.04 4.13
CA ILE A 153 -13.59 -9.58 4.17
C ILE A 153 -13.50 -9.04 5.59
N ALA A 154 -14.08 -9.72 6.58
CA ALA A 154 -13.87 -9.38 7.98
C ALA A 154 -12.39 -9.58 8.37
N GLY A 155 -11.74 -10.62 7.84
CA GLY A 155 -10.31 -10.85 8.01
C GLY A 155 -9.44 -9.74 7.42
N PHE A 156 -9.85 -9.15 6.30
CA PHE A 156 -9.20 -7.96 5.73
C PHE A 156 -9.20 -6.80 6.73
N ASP A 157 -10.37 -6.49 7.31
CA ASP A 157 -10.50 -5.41 8.29
C ASP A 157 -9.69 -5.67 9.55
N ARG A 158 -9.70 -6.93 10.03
CA ARG A 158 -8.93 -7.31 11.21
C ARG A 158 -7.43 -7.19 10.98
N LEU A 159 -6.91 -7.64 9.84
CA LEU A 159 -5.51 -7.46 9.45
C LEU A 159 -5.15 -5.98 9.38
N TRP A 160 -6.03 -5.16 8.81
CA TRP A 160 -5.81 -3.72 8.70
C TRP A 160 -5.75 -3.02 10.08
N GLN A 161 -6.64 -3.40 11.01
CA GLN A 161 -6.60 -2.91 12.40
C GLN A 161 -5.29 -3.30 13.11
N LEU A 162 -4.71 -4.45 12.77
CA LEU A 162 -3.41 -4.91 13.29
C LEU A 162 -2.22 -4.25 12.57
N ALA A 163 -2.44 -3.23 11.74
CA ALA A 163 -1.43 -2.58 10.90
C ALA A 163 -0.72 -3.54 9.92
N ILE A 164 -1.34 -4.68 9.60
CA ILE A 164 -0.86 -5.63 8.59
C ILE A 164 -1.55 -5.30 7.27
N VAL A 165 -0.76 -5.06 6.22
CA VAL A 165 -1.32 -4.90 4.86
C VAL A 165 -2.02 -6.20 4.47
N PRO A 166 -3.35 -6.22 4.21
CA PRO A 166 -4.08 -7.49 4.04
C PRO A 166 -3.83 -8.20 2.71
N VAL A 167 -3.25 -7.50 1.73
CA VAL A 167 -3.01 -7.99 0.36
C VAL A 167 -1.55 -7.90 -0.05
#